data_AF-A0A3N9UEL0-F1
#
_entry.id   AF-A0A3N9UEL0-F1
#
_cell.length_a   1.000
_cell.length_b   1.000
_cell.length_c   1.000
_cell.angle_alpha   90.00
_cell.angle_beta   90.00
_cell.angle_gamma   90.00
#
_symmetry.space_group_name_H-M   'P 1'
#
loop_
_entity.id
_entity.type
_entity.pdbx_description
1 polymer ?
#
loop_
_entity_poly.entity_id
_entity_poly.type
_entity_poly.pdbx_seq_one_letter_code
_entity_poly.pdbx_strand_id
1 'polypeptide(L)'
;MVFEPLYIFFFFILVGLVYIPVFLTIVAKYRFNLFGYLLVLLSISSYLFIGKYMMDAGTFADEQQSLFGIGFLELTLLTYPYIFIILAVVLGKKGVRNES
;
A
#
# COMPACT_ATOMS: atom_id res chain seq x y z
N MET A 1 19.33 1.98 -25.77
CA MET A 1 18.84 1.17 -24.64
C MET A 1 18.51 2.14 -23.52
N VAL A 2 17.29 2.65 -23.51
CA VAL A 2 16.81 3.54 -22.44
C VAL A 2 16.45 2.62 -21.28
N PHE A 3 17.14 2.77 -20.16
CA PHE A 3 16.85 2.04 -18.93
C PHE A 3 15.40 2.34 -18.54
N GLU A 4 14.51 1.35 -18.67
CA GLU A 4 13.33 1.34 -17.83
C GLU A 4 13.81 1.51 -16.39
N PRO A 5 13.16 2.35 -15.60
CA PRO A 5 13.56 2.58 -14.23
C PRO A 5 13.19 1.35 -13.39
N LEU A 6 13.96 0.25 -13.54
CA LEU A 6 13.86 -0.97 -12.74
C LEU A 6 13.85 -0.64 -11.25
N TYR A 7 14.45 0.48 -10.85
CA TYR A 7 14.38 0.99 -9.48
C TYR A 7 12.96 1.22 -8.97
N ILE A 8 12.00 1.65 -9.80
CA ILE A 8 10.60 1.85 -9.39
C ILE A 8 9.94 0.50 -9.12
N PHE A 9 10.19 -0.48 -10.00
CA PHE A 9 9.69 -1.83 -9.84
C PHE A 9 10.25 -2.51 -8.58
N PHE A 10 11.56 -2.44 -8.36
CA PHE A 10 12.19 -2.98 -7.14
C PHE A 10 11.72 -2.24 -5.88
N PHE A 11 11.58 -0.91 -5.94
CA PHE A 11 11.03 -0.13 -4.83
C PHE A 11 9.60 -0.56 -4.51
N PHE A 12 8.77 -0.81 -5.54
CA PHE A 12 7.41 -1.26 -5.36
C PHE A 12 7.32 -2.63 -4.68
N ILE A 13 8.12 -3.60 -5.15
CA ILE A 13 8.22 -4.92 -4.52
C ILE A 13 8.65 -4.76 -3.06
N LEU A 14 9.67 -3.94 -2.79
CA LEU A 14 10.17 -3.71 -1.44
C LEU A 14 9.09 -3.13 -0.53
N VAL A 15 8.37 -2.10 -1.01
CA VAL A 15 7.27 -1.48 -0.26
C VAL A 15 6.10 -2.46 -0.09
N GLY A 16 5.72 -3.24 -1.08
CA GLY A 16 4.69 -4.28 -0.92
C GLY A 16 5.08 -5.34 0.11
N LEU A 17 6.34 -5.77 0.08
CA LEU A 17 6.91 -6.78 0.97
C LEU A 17 7.01 -6.27 2.42
N VAL A 18 7.20 -4.98 2.63
CA VAL A 18 7.13 -4.34 3.95
C VAL A 18 5.69 -4.12 4.43
N TYR A 19 4.77 -3.78 3.53
CA TYR A 19 3.38 -3.52 3.88
C TYR A 19 2.69 -4.73 4.51
N ILE A 20 2.82 -5.91 3.88
CA ILE A 20 2.16 -7.15 4.32
C ILE A 20 2.47 -7.51 5.78
N PRO A 21 3.75 -7.64 6.23
CA PRO A 21 4.05 -7.97 7.61
C PRO A 21 3.59 -6.86 8.56
N VAL A 22 3.74 -5.58 8.20
CA VAL A 22 3.25 -4.46 9.03
C VAL A 22 1.74 -4.57 9.24
N PHE A 23 0.98 -4.77 8.15
CA PHE A 23 -0.46 -4.93 8.18
C PHE A 23 -0.89 -6.11 9.07
N LEU A 24 -0.28 -7.29 8.87
CA LEU A 24 -0.59 -8.49 9.66
C LEU A 24 -0.28 -8.27 11.14
N THR A 25 0.86 -7.64 11.46
CA THR A 25 1.25 -7.37 12.85
C THR A 25 0.24 -6.43 13.51
N ILE A 26 -0.21 -5.40 12.81
CA ILE A 26 -1.19 -4.42 13.30
C ILE A 26 -2.55 -5.08 13.56
N VAL A 27 -3.06 -5.85 12.60
CA VAL A 27 -4.36 -6.55 12.71
C VAL A 27 -4.33 -7.64 13.77
N ALA A 28 -3.21 -8.34 13.94
CA ALA A 28 -3.05 -9.33 14.99
C ALA A 28 -2.91 -8.69 16.38
N LYS A 29 -2.16 -7.59 16.49
CA LYS A 29 -1.81 -6.96 17.77
C LYS A 29 -2.91 -6.08 18.35
N TYR A 30 -3.73 -5.44 17.53
CA TYR A 30 -4.69 -4.44 18.01
C TYR A 30 -6.15 -4.86 17.81
N ARG A 31 -7.01 -4.47 18.75
CA ARG A 31 -8.46 -4.47 18.54
C ARG A 31 -8.90 -3.09 18.07
N PHE A 32 -9.71 -3.06 17.02
CA PHE A 32 -10.20 -1.82 16.43
C PHE A 32 -11.67 -1.54 16.79
N ASN A 33 -12.07 -0.27 16.79
CA ASN A 33 -13.46 0.18 16.74
C ASN A 33 -14.00 0.09 15.30
N LEU A 34 -15.28 0.41 15.09
CA LEU A 34 -15.89 0.38 13.76
C LEU A 34 -15.14 1.26 12.75
N PHE A 35 -14.74 2.48 13.15
CA PHE A 35 -13.95 3.39 12.32
C PHE A 35 -12.57 2.83 11.96
N GLY A 36 -11.90 2.16 12.91
CA GLY A 36 -10.63 1.49 12.70
C GLY A 36 -10.74 0.34 11.73
N TYR A 37 -11.80 -0.47 11.81
CA TYR A 37 -12.06 -1.51 10.82
C TYR A 37 -12.32 -0.95 9.44
N LEU A 38 -13.05 0.18 9.32
CA LEU A 38 -13.24 0.86 8.04
C LEU A 38 -11.91 1.35 7.45
N LEU A 39 -11.02 1.89 8.28
CA LEU A 39 -9.68 2.34 7.85
C LEU A 39 -8.76 1.17 7.48
N VAL A 40 -8.80 0.07 8.21
CA VAL A 40 -8.08 -1.17 7.85
C VAL A 40 -8.59 -1.71 6.51
N LEU A 41 -9.91 -1.70 6.31
CA LEU A 41 -10.53 -2.14 5.06
C LEU A 41 -10.14 -1.21 3.91
N LEU A 42 -10.18 0.11 4.11
CA LEU A 42 -9.75 1.08 3.11
C LEU A 42 -8.26 0.92 2.78
N SER A 43 -7.42 0.67 3.79
CA SER A 43 -5.99 0.39 3.62
C SER A 43 -5.73 -0.78 2.69
N ILE A 44 -6.36 -1.94 2.95
CA ILE A 44 -6.17 -3.13 2.13
C ILE A 44 -6.80 -2.97 0.74
N SER A 45 -7.98 -2.33 0.64
CA SER A 45 -8.62 -2.04 -0.63
C SER A 45 -7.78 -1.12 -1.50
N SER A 46 -7.21 -0.04 -0.94
CA SER A 46 -6.29 0.83 -1.66
C SER A 46 -5.04 0.09 -2.11
N TYR A 47 -4.45 -0.76 -1.24
CA TYR A 47 -3.29 -1.56 -1.61
C TYR A 47 -3.55 -2.46 -2.82
N LEU A 48 -4.69 -3.18 -2.80
CA LEU A 48 -5.09 -4.05 -3.90
C LEU A 48 -5.43 -3.26 -5.18
N PHE A 49 -6.12 -2.13 -5.04
CA PHE A 49 -6.49 -1.28 -6.17
C PHE A 49 -5.25 -0.71 -6.87
N ILE A 50 -4.26 -0.26 -6.09
CA ILE A 50 -2.98 0.23 -6.61
C ILE A 50 -2.20 -0.92 -7.25
N GLY A 51 -2.14 -2.09 -6.62
CA GLY A 51 -1.51 -3.27 -7.21
C GLY A 51 -2.10 -3.64 -8.56
N LYS A 52 -3.44 -3.61 -8.70
CA LYS A 52 -4.11 -3.81 -9.98
C LYS A 52 -3.77 -2.70 -10.98
N TYR A 53 -3.90 -1.44 -10.59
CA TYR A 53 -3.58 -0.28 -11.43
C TYR A 53 -2.16 -0.37 -11.99
N MET A 54 -1.19 -0.80 -11.18
CA MET A 54 0.19 -0.95 -11.62
C MET A 54 0.42 -2.16 -12.51
N MET A 55 -0.28 -3.27 -12.26
CA MET A 55 -0.24 -4.43 -13.14
C MET A 55 -0.78 -4.07 -14.53
N ASP A 56 -1.89 -3.34 -14.57
CA ASP A 56 -2.50 -2.83 -15.81
C ASP A 56 -1.57 -1.79 -16.47
N ALA A 57 -1.03 -0.81 -15.72
CA ALA A 57 -0.12 0.22 -16.24
C ALA A 57 1.21 -0.36 -16.76
N GLY A 58 1.74 -1.40 -16.11
CA GLY A 58 2.92 -2.13 -16.57
C GLY A 58 2.68 -2.79 -17.93
N THR A 59 1.49 -3.37 -18.15
CA THR A 59 1.12 -3.92 -19.46
C THR A 59 0.94 -2.87 -20.56
N PHE A 60 0.55 -1.63 -20.22
CA PHE A 60 0.46 -0.52 -21.20
C PHE A 60 1.81 0.19 -21.43
N ALA A 61 2.74 0.12 -20.49
CA ALA A 61 4.07 0.72 -20.60
C ALA A 61 4.97 0.01 -21.63
N ASP A 62 4.75 -1.30 -21.85
CA ASP A 62 5.41 -2.07 -22.92
C ASP A 62 5.12 -1.49 -24.33
N GLU A 63 4.00 -0.76 -24.52
CA GLU A 63 3.59 -0.20 -25.81
C GLU A 63 3.88 1.31 -25.97
N GLN A 64 4.12 2.06 -24.89
CA GLN A 64 4.25 3.52 -24.95
C GLN A 64 5.29 4.07 -23.97
N GLN A 65 6.48 4.38 -24.50
CA GLN A 65 7.57 5.07 -23.78
C GLN A 65 7.16 6.49 -23.36
N SER A 66 6.54 6.63 -22.19
CA SER A 66 6.34 7.93 -21.52
C SER A 66 7.27 8.05 -20.31
N LEU A 67 8.38 8.76 -20.50
CA LEU A 67 9.49 8.89 -19.54
C LEU A 67 9.24 9.83 -18.34
N PHE A 68 8.05 10.43 -18.21
CA PHE A 68 7.85 11.54 -17.26
C PHE A 68 6.56 11.56 -16.42
N GLY A 69 5.69 10.53 -16.47
CA GLY A 69 4.37 10.63 -15.82
C GLY A 69 4.00 9.54 -14.80
N ILE A 70 4.50 8.31 -14.98
CA ILE A 70 3.94 7.08 -14.39
C ILE A 70 4.86 6.51 -13.28
N GLY A 71 5.84 7.28 -12.81
CA GLY A 71 6.68 6.85 -11.68
C GLY A 71 6.29 7.46 -10.35
N PHE A 72 6.00 8.76 -10.36
CA PHE A 72 5.87 9.55 -9.13
C PHE A 72 4.46 9.50 -8.53
N LEU A 73 3.44 9.42 -9.39
CA LEU A 73 2.03 9.37 -8.99
C LEU A 73 1.73 8.03 -8.30
N GLU A 74 2.35 6.98 -8.82
CA GLU A 74 2.37 5.58 -8.40
C GLU A 74 2.97 5.43 -7.01
N LEU A 75 4.13 6.07 -6.78
CA LEU A 75 4.76 6.14 -5.47
C LEU A 75 3.89 6.90 -4.45
N THR A 76 3.29 8.01 -4.89
CA THR A 76 2.39 8.81 -4.04
C THR A 76 1.16 7.99 -3.67
N LEU A 77 0.57 7.27 -4.63
CA LEU A 77 -0.56 6.39 -4.43
C LEU A 77 -0.25 5.29 -3.42
N LEU A 78 0.93 4.69 -3.53
CA LEU A 78 1.37 3.61 -2.64
C LEU A 78 1.49 4.05 -1.17
N THR A 79 1.55 5.35 -0.90
CA THR A 79 1.61 5.89 0.47
C THR A 79 0.24 5.85 1.16
N TYR A 80 -0.88 5.87 0.42
CA TYR A 80 -2.23 5.89 1.02
C TYR A 80 -2.57 4.66 1.87
N PRO A 81 -2.27 3.41 1.46
CA PRO A 81 -2.42 2.24 2.33
C PRO A 81 -1.71 2.42 3.67
N TYR A 82 -0.49 2.96 3.66
CA TYR A 82 0.26 3.21 4.89
C TYR A 82 -0.37 4.29 5.76
N ILE A 83 -0.88 5.36 5.16
CA ILE A 83 -1.60 6.41 5.90
C ILE A 83 -2.85 5.82 6.55
N PHE A 84 -3.63 5.03 5.82
CA PHE A 84 -4.86 4.44 6.35
C PHE A 84 -4.60 3.43 7.46
N ILE A 85 -3.57 2.59 7.35
CA ILE A 85 -3.25 1.64 8.42
C ILE A 85 -2.73 2.37 9.67
N ILE A 86 -1.95 3.44 9.52
CA ILE A 86 -1.48 4.27 10.64
C ILE A 86 -2.68 4.98 11.30
N LEU A 87 -3.57 5.59 10.51
CA LEU A 87 -4.79 6.23 11.03
C LEU A 87 -5.70 5.22 11.72
N ALA A 88 -5.80 3.99 11.22
CA ALA A 88 -6.54 2.93 11.89
C ALA A 88 -5.98 2.65 13.29
N VAL A 89 -4.65 2.66 13.46
CA VAL A 89 -4.01 2.48 14.76
C VAL A 89 -4.16 3.71 15.66
N VAL A 90 -4.00 4.91 15.12
CA VAL A 90 -4.04 6.15 15.91
C VAL A 90 -5.46 6.49 16.37
N LEU A 91 -6.45 6.37 15.48
CA LEU A 91 -7.84 6.78 15.72
C LEU A 91 -8.77 5.61 16.02
N GLY A 92 -8.44 4.42 15.50
CA GLY A 92 -9.31 3.25 15.54
C GLY A 92 -8.97 2.24 16.64
N LYS A 93 -7.79 2.31 17.25
CA LYS A 93 -7.36 1.34 18.27
C LYS A 93 -8.20 1.49 19.54
N LYS A 94 -8.92 0.42 19.91
CA LYS A 94 -9.61 0.28 21.21
C LYS A 94 -8.71 -0.29 22.31
N GLY A 95 -7.69 -1.06 21.94
CA GLY A 95 -6.78 -1.69 22.89
C GLY A 95 -5.78 -2.61 22.20
N VAL A 96 -4.79 -3.07 22.96
CA VAL A 96 -3.90 -4.16 22.54
C VAL A 96 -4.64 -5.48 22.76
N ARG A 97 -4.59 -6.38 21.79
CA ARG A 97 -5.29 -7.67 21.81
C ARG A 97 -4.71 -8.63 22.85
N ASN A 98 -3.49 -8.38 23.33
CA ASN A 98 -2.78 -9.21 24.31
C ASN A 98 -2.52 -8.45 25.60
N GLU A 99 -3.42 -8.60 26.58
CA GLU A 99 -3.13 -9.10 27.93
C GLU A 99 -4.34 -9.98 28.31
N SER A 100 -4.24 -11.30 28.05
CA SER A 100 -5.11 -12.36 28.56
C SER A 100 -4.30 -13.64 28.65
#